data_AF-A0A5B1RAZ9-F1
#
_entry.id   AF-A0A5B1RAZ9-F1
#
_cell.length_a   1.000
_cell.length_b   1.000
_cell.length_c   1.000
_cell.angle_alpha   90.00
_cell.angle_beta   90.00
_cell.angle_gamma   90.00
#
_symmetry.space_group_name_H-M   'P 1'
#
loop_
_entity.id
_entity.type
_entity.pdbx_description
1 polymer ?
#
loop_
_entity_poly.entity_id
_entity_poly.type
_entity_poly.pdbx_seq_one_letter_code
_entity_poly.pdbx_strand_id
1 'polypeptide(L)'
;MTIKTMKAHAIQHLLSGNAALGIGRAAEPESLYDNPQLYPQAFPWLFPYGLGGIGNMNGFKKLSDITRVRSLLLHHDKRFQLEPFFPLVALNHQQIKHTATGGYLTTQRKDFANIAERILKIDIDTMTSLIERMDNGQLVKPESASEKECFAMINDLDHVSKHVEGSISNKKFMRNEIWSVICARGAPTWFITFAPTDLRHPLCLY
;
A
#
# COMPACT_ATOMS: atom_id res chain seq x y z
N MET A 1 22.93 -11.42 6.36
CA MET A 1 24.22 -10.74 6.09
C MET A 1 24.01 -9.25 6.38
N THR A 2 24.88 -8.57 7.14
CA THR A 2 24.68 -7.13 7.43
C THR A 2 25.05 -6.28 6.20
N ILE A 3 24.49 -5.07 6.08
CA ILE A 3 24.82 -4.14 4.97
C ILE A 3 26.33 -3.87 4.90
N LYS A 4 26.99 -3.75 6.06
CA LYS A 4 28.45 -3.56 6.14
C LYS A 4 29.20 -4.72 5.50
N THR A 5 28.81 -5.96 5.81
CA THR A 5 29.42 -7.16 5.21
C THR A 5 29.16 -7.26 3.71
N MET A 6 27.97 -6.91 3.21
CA MET A 6 27.70 -6.89 1.76
C MET A 6 28.56 -5.86 1.04
N LYS A 7 28.72 -4.66 1.60
CA LYS A 7 29.61 -3.62 1.03
C LYS A 7 31.07 -4.09 1.00
N ALA A 8 31.55 -4.72 2.07
CA ALA A 8 32.91 -5.25 2.13
C ALA A 8 33.16 -6.31 1.04
N HIS A 9 32.25 -7.26 0.88
CA HIS A 9 32.34 -8.26 -0.19
C HIS A 9 32.28 -7.64 -1.59
N ALA A 10 31.40 -6.66 -1.81
CA ALA A 10 31.31 -5.97 -3.09
C ALA A 10 32.61 -5.22 -3.43
N ILE A 11 33.23 -4.54 -2.46
CA ILE A 11 34.52 -3.87 -2.64
C ILE A 11 35.62 -4.89 -2.96
N GLN A 12 35.70 -5.98 -2.19
CA GLN A 12 36.69 -7.03 -2.42
C GLN A 12 36.55 -7.65 -3.82
N HIS A 13 35.31 -7.90 -4.27
CA HIS A 13 35.03 -8.42 -5.61
C HIS A 13 35.53 -7.48 -6.70
N LEU A 14 35.28 -6.18 -6.57
CA LEU A 14 35.74 -5.16 -7.52
C LEU A 14 37.28 -5.02 -7.52
N LEU A 15 37.90 -5.02 -6.34
CA LEU A 15 39.37 -4.96 -6.20
C LEU A 15 40.07 -6.20 -6.78
N SER A 16 39.39 -7.34 -6.82
CA SER A 16 39.90 -8.57 -7.42
C SER A 16 39.83 -8.58 -8.95
N GLY A 17 39.36 -7.49 -9.58
CA GLY A 17 39.24 -7.37 -11.03
C GLY A 17 38.05 -8.13 -11.63
N ASN A 18 37.10 -8.57 -10.80
CA ASN A 18 35.93 -9.29 -11.28
C ASN A 18 34.92 -8.33 -11.94
N ALA A 19 34.15 -8.87 -12.89
CA ALA A 19 33.12 -8.12 -13.59
C ALA A 19 31.94 -7.72 -12.67
N ALA A 20 31.29 -6.61 -13.02
CA ALA A 20 30.06 -6.14 -12.39
C ALA A 20 28.99 -5.86 -13.47
N LEU A 21 27.73 -6.09 -13.12
CA LEU A 21 26.61 -5.76 -14.00
C LEU A 21 26.23 -4.28 -13.82
N GLY A 22 26.42 -3.48 -14.86
CA GLY A 22 25.93 -2.10 -14.91
C GLY A 22 24.43 -2.07 -15.19
N ILE A 23 23.64 -1.57 -14.24
CA ILE A 23 22.21 -1.30 -14.45
C ILE A 23 22.07 0.16 -14.89
N GLY A 24 21.83 0.36 -16.18
CA GLY A 24 21.59 1.68 -16.76
C GLY A 24 20.26 2.28 -16.29
N ARG A 25 20.16 3.61 -16.34
CA ARG A 25 18.92 4.35 -16.10
C ARG A 25 18.58 5.15 -17.35
N ALA A 26 17.33 5.10 -17.80
CA ALA A 26 16.83 5.99 -18.84
C ALA A 26 16.54 7.38 -18.26
N ALA A 27 16.50 8.40 -19.12
CA ALA A 27 16.11 9.76 -18.73
C ALA A 27 14.62 9.84 -18.35
N GLU A 28 13.79 9.01 -18.97
CA GLU A 28 12.36 8.93 -18.72
C GLU A 28 12.04 7.73 -17.82
N PRO A 29 11.13 7.89 -16.83
CA PRO A 29 10.70 6.79 -15.99
C PRO A 29 9.82 5.80 -16.76
N GLU A 30 10.02 4.52 -16.50
CA GLU A 30 9.20 3.44 -17.05
C GLU A 30 7.78 3.42 -16.46
N SER A 31 6.81 2.99 -17.27
CA SER A 31 5.42 2.85 -16.81
C SER A 31 5.29 1.76 -15.73
N LEU A 32 4.55 2.08 -14.66
CA LEU A 32 4.10 1.10 -13.67
C LEU A 32 2.96 0.21 -14.21
N TYR A 33 2.25 0.66 -15.22
CA TYR A 33 1.09 -0.03 -15.79
C TYR A 33 1.48 -0.73 -17.09
N ASP A 34 0.93 -1.93 -17.29
CA ASP A 34 1.11 -2.75 -18.51
C ASP A 34 2.56 -2.92 -18.98
N ASN A 35 3.51 -2.98 -18.03
CA ASN A 35 4.92 -3.22 -18.29
C ASN A 35 5.40 -4.54 -17.65
N PRO A 36 5.35 -5.67 -18.39
CA PRO A 36 5.82 -6.96 -17.89
C PRO A 36 7.31 -7.04 -17.58
N GLN A 37 8.10 -6.10 -18.12
CA GLN A 37 9.55 -6.06 -17.99
C GLN A 37 10.03 -5.23 -16.80
N LEU A 38 9.15 -4.45 -16.18
CA LEU A 38 9.47 -3.58 -15.05
C LEU A 38 10.22 -4.31 -13.92
N TYR A 39 9.69 -5.46 -13.47
CA TYR A 39 10.29 -6.22 -12.37
C TYR A 39 11.57 -6.96 -12.77
N PRO A 40 11.61 -7.65 -13.93
CA PRO A 40 12.85 -8.23 -14.43
C PRO A 40 13.99 -7.21 -14.61
N GLN A 41 13.68 -5.99 -15.06
CA GLN A 41 14.66 -4.91 -15.21
C GLN A 41 15.09 -4.30 -13.86
N ALA A 42 14.16 -4.13 -12.91
CA ALA A 42 14.46 -3.58 -11.60
C ALA A 42 15.24 -4.56 -10.70
N PHE A 43 15.01 -5.86 -10.86
CA PHE A 43 15.62 -6.92 -10.03
C PHE A 43 16.25 -8.02 -10.89
N PRO A 44 17.26 -7.72 -11.73
CA PRO A 44 17.84 -8.69 -12.66
C PRO A 44 18.43 -9.92 -11.94
N TRP A 45 18.88 -9.78 -10.69
CA TRP A 45 19.36 -10.90 -9.87
C TRP A 45 18.24 -11.85 -9.41
N LEU A 46 17.00 -11.37 -9.29
CA LEU A 46 15.83 -12.22 -8.99
C LEU A 46 15.24 -12.85 -10.26
N PHE A 47 15.47 -12.22 -11.42
CA PHE A 47 14.98 -12.62 -12.73
C PHE A 47 16.15 -12.81 -13.72
N PRO A 48 16.98 -13.85 -13.56
CA PRO A 48 18.23 -14.01 -14.32
C PRO A 48 18.04 -14.11 -15.83
N TYR A 49 16.84 -14.47 -16.30
CA TYR A 49 16.50 -14.54 -17.73
C TYR A 49 15.75 -13.31 -18.25
N GLY A 50 15.48 -12.30 -17.42
CA GLY A 50 14.66 -11.16 -17.82
C GLY A 50 13.18 -11.51 -18.04
N LEU A 51 12.71 -12.63 -17.49
CA LEU A 51 11.36 -13.18 -17.76
C LEU A 51 10.55 -13.39 -16.48
N GLY A 52 9.23 -13.42 -16.64
CA GLY A 52 8.32 -13.77 -15.56
C GLY A 52 8.00 -12.63 -14.59
N GLY A 53 8.08 -11.37 -15.02
CA GLY A 53 7.60 -10.24 -14.22
C GLY A 53 6.10 -10.27 -13.93
N ILE A 54 5.63 -9.26 -13.20
CA ILE A 54 4.19 -8.99 -13.01
C ILE A 54 3.58 -8.59 -14.36
N GLY A 55 2.36 -9.02 -14.67
CA GLY A 55 1.74 -8.74 -15.98
C GLY A 55 2.29 -9.59 -17.13
N ASN A 56 3.16 -10.57 -16.86
CA ASN A 56 3.65 -11.50 -17.87
C ASN A 56 2.49 -12.22 -18.58
N MET A 57 2.45 -12.10 -19.91
CA MET A 57 1.46 -12.75 -20.77
C MET A 57 1.90 -14.14 -21.26
N ASN A 58 3.18 -14.48 -21.07
CA ASN A 58 3.73 -15.76 -21.52
C ASN A 58 3.29 -16.88 -20.57
N GLY A 59 2.43 -17.78 -21.05
CA GLY A 59 1.93 -18.95 -20.31
C GLY A 59 0.61 -19.45 -20.88
N PHE A 60 0.10 -20.58 -20.36
CA PHE A 60 -1.18 -21.15 -20.80
C PHE A 60 -2.39 -20.29 -20.41
N LYS A 61 -2.31 -19.55 -19.30
CA LYS A 61 -3.37 -18.67 -18.79
C LYS A 61 -2.76 -17.40 -18.22
N LYS A 62 -3.38 -16.25 -18.52
CA LYS A 62 -3.04 -14.98 -17.89
C LYS A 62 -3.31 -15.05 -16.39
N LEU A 63 -2.28 -14.78 -15.59
CA LEU A 63 -2.39 -14.66 -14.14
C LEU A 63 -2.69 -13.21 -13.77
N SER A 64 -3.47 -13.01 -12.70
CA SER A 64 -3.63 -11.67 -12.12
C SER A 64 -2.35 -11.22 -11.42
N ASP A 65 -2.12 -9.91 -11.36
CA ASP A 65 -0.95 -9.31 -10.73
C ASP A 65 -0.76 -9.80 -9.29
N ILE A 66 -1.83 -9.81 -8.48
CA ILE A 66 -1.79 -10.30 -7.10
C ILE A 66 -1.43 -11.78 -7.00
N THR A 67 -1.92 -12.61 -7.92
CA THR A 67 -1.58 -14.04 -7.95
C THR A 67 -0.11 -14.23 -8.30
N ARG A 68 0.40 -13.43 -9.26
CA ARG A 68 1.81 -13.47 -9.64
C ARG A 68 2.71 -13.04 -8.49
N VAL A 69 2.39 -11.94 -7.80
CA VAL A 69 3.12 -11.46 -6.61
C VAL A 69 3.14 -12.52 -5.52
N ARG A 70 1.99 -13.13 -5.20
CA ARG A 70 1.91 -14.22 -4.23
C ARG A 70 2.81 -15.40 -4.62
N SER A 71 2.78 -15.81 -5.89
CA SER A 71 3.64 -16.87 -6.40
C SER A 71 5.14 -16.54 -6.32
N LEU A 72 5.53 -15.28 -6.54
CA LEU A 72 6.91 -14.81 -6.39
C LEU A 72 7.33 -14.85 -4.92
N LEU A 73 6.51 -14.33 -4.00
CA LEU A 73 6.80 -14.34 -2.56
C LEU A 73 6.85 -15.77 -2.00
N LEU A 74 6.03 -16.69 -2.51
CA LEU A 74 6.01 -18.10 -2.14
C LEU A 74 6.96 -18.96 -2.99
N HIS A 75 7.93 -18.36 -3.69
CA HIS A 75 8.91 -19.12 -4.45
C HIS A 75 9.73 -20.03 -3.53
N HIS A 76 10.09 -21.21 -4.02
CA HIS A 76 10.64 -22.31 -3.22
C HIS A 76 11.89 -21.93 -2.40
N ASP A 77 12.79 -21.12 -2.96
CA ASP A 77 14.04 -20.67 -2.34
C ASP A 77 13.88 -19.40 -1.48
N LYS A 78 12.65 -18.86 -1.39
CA LYS A 78 12.28 -17.62 -0.68
C LYS A 78 13.07 -16.38 -1.11
N ARG A 79 13.78 -16.40 -2.24
CA ARG A 79 14.67 -15.29 -2.64
C ARG A 79 13.94 -13.96 -2.78
N PHE A 80 12.71 -13.98 -3.28
CA PHE A 80 11.87 -12.78 -3.44
C PHE A 80 11.35 -12.27 -2.09
N GLN A 81 11.08 -13.18 -1.16
CA GLN A 81 10.63 -12.82 0.20
C GLN A 81 11.75 -12.21 1.02
N LEU A 82 12.98 -12.73 0.88
CA LEU A 82 14.15 -12.30 1.63
C LEU A 82 14.88 -11.12 0.99
N GLU A 83 14.53 -10.74 -0.24
CA GLU A 83 15.10 -9.55 -0.86
C GLU A 83 14.56 -8.30 -0.14
N PRO A 84 15.43 -7.38 0.34
CA PRO A 84 15.00 -6.28 1.21
C PRO A 84 13.96 -5.31 0.62
N PHE A 85 13.94 -5.14 -0.70
CA PHE A 85 13.12 -4.13 -1.36
C PHE A 85 11.93 -4.71 -2.13
N PHE A 86 12.00 -5.97 -2.56
CA PHE A 86 11.01 -6.58 -3.43
C PHE A 86 9.61 -6.61 -2.79
N PRO A 87 9.42 -7.07 -1.53
CA PRO A 87 8.09 -7.05 -0.90
C PRO A 87 7.53 -5.63 -0.77
N LEU A 88 8.38 -4.65 -0.43
CA LEU A 88 7.99 -3.25 -0.29
C LEU A 88 7.57 -2.66 -1.64
N VAL A 89 8.37 -2.86 -2.68
CA VAL A 89 8.07 -2.38 -4.04
C VAL A 89 6.82 -3.05 -4.60
N ALA A 90 6.66 -4.37 -4.39
CA ALA A 90 5.47 -5.10 -4.79
C ALA A 90 4.20 -4.58 -4.08
N LEU A 91 4.27 -4.35 -2.78
CA LEU A 91 3.15 -3.80 -2.00
C LEU A 91 2.79 -2.38 -2.46
N ASN A 92 3.77 -1.49 -2.60
CA ASN A 92 3.55 -0.11 -3.04
C ASN A 92 2.95 -0.07 -4.45
N HIS A 93 3.48 -0.88 -5.37
CA HIS A 93 2.92 -0.99 -6.73
C HIS A 93 1.46 -1.44 -6.67
N GLN A 94 1.14 -2.47 -5.87
CA GLN A 94 -0.23 -2.96 -5.72
C GLN A 94 -1.16 -1.88 -5.15
N GLN A 95 -0.73 -1.15 -4.12
CA GLN A 95 -1.50 -0.05 -3.52
C GLN A 95 -1.76 1.08 -4.53
N ILE A 96 -0.76 1.46 -5.33
CA ILE A 96 -0.91 2.47 -6.38
C ILE A 96 -1.97 2.03 -7.40
N LYS A 97 -1.89 0.78 -7.90
CA LYS A 97 -2.86 0.24 -8.86
C LYS A 97 -4.29 0.16 -8.29
N HIS A 98 -4.46 -0.32 -7.06
CA HIS A 98 -5.77 -0.38 -6.42
C HIS A 98 -6.33 1.02 -6.17
N THR A 99 -5.52 1.95 -5.69
CA THR A 99 -5.94 3.33 -5.43
C THR A 99 -6.30 4.05 -6.71
N ALA A 100 -5.54 3.89 -7.79
CA ALA A 100 -5.86 4.47 -9.10
C ALA A 100 -7.21 3.96 -9.62
N THR A 101 -7.48 2.66 -9.47
CA THR A 101 -8.75 2.04 -9.88
C THR A 101 -9.90 2.52 -9.00
N GLY A 102 -9.72 2.54 -7.68
CA GLY A 102 -10.71 3.04 -6.72
C GLY A 102 -11.01 4.53 -6.91
N GLY A 103 -9.98 5.32 -7.18
CA GLY A 103 -10.08 6.73 -7.54
C GLY A 103 -10.90 6.92 -8.80
N TYR A 104 -10.60 6.20 -9.88
CA TYR A 104 -11.38 6.23 -11.12
C TYR A 104 -12.85 5.87 -10.92
N LEU A 105 -13.16 4.81 -10.16
CA LEU A 105 -14.54 4.44 -9.85
C LEU A 105 -15.25 5.50 -8.98
N THR A 106 -14.50 6.19 -8.13
CA THR A 106 -15.03 7.27 -7.28
C THR A 106 -15.32 8.54 -8.09
N THR A 107 -14.44 8.91 -9.03
CA THR A 107 -14.63 10.08 -9.89
C THR A 107 -15.78 9.91 -10.88
N GLN A 108 -16.13 8.68 -11.25
CA GLN A 108 -17.31 8.38 -12.07
C GLN A 108 -18.65 8.52 -11.35
N ARG A 109 -18.66 8.73 -10.02
CA ARG A 109 -19.91 8.91 -9.29
C ARG A 109 -20.48 10.31 -9.57
N LYS A 110 -21.81 10.39 -9.67
CA LYS A 110 -22.55 11.65 -9.91
C LYS A 110 -22.20 12.74 -8.89
N ASP A 111 -21.83 12.34 -7.67
CA ASP A 111 -21.52 13.25 -6.57
C ASP A 111 -20.11 13.83 -6.62
N PHE A 112 -19.23 13.38 -7.52
CA PHE A 112 -17.83 13.82 -7.56
C PHE A 112 -17.69 15.34 -7.75
N ALA A 113 -18.48 15.93 -8.66
CA ALA A 113 -18.48 17.38 -8.88
C ALA A 113 -18.83 18.15 -7.59
N ASN A 114 -19.85 17.67 -6.86
CA ASN A 114 -20.28 18.26 -5.59
C ASN A 114 -19.23 18.09 -4.48
N ILE A 115 -18.45 17.01 -4.50
CA ILE A 115 -17.34 16.79 -3.56
C ILE A 115 -16.19 17.75 -3.89
N ALA A 116 -15.80 17.85 -5.17
CA ALA A 116 -14.74 18.75 -5.60
C ALA A 116 -15.08 20.22 -5.30
N GLU A 117 -16.31 20.65 -5.55
CA GLU A 117 -16.78 22.00 -5.22
C GLU A 117 -16.74 22.25 -3.70
N ARG A 118 -17.17 21.28 -2.88
CA ARG A 118 -17.08 21.40 -1.41
C ARG A 118 -15.65 21.51 -0.91
N ILE A 119 -14.70 20.79 -1.50
CA ILE A 119 -13.27 20.92 -1.17
C ILE A 119 -12.76 22.33 -1.49
N LEU A 120 -13.20 22.92 -2.61
CA LEU A 120 -12.78 24.26 -3.02
C LEU A 120 -13.43 25.38 -2.20
N LYS A 121 -14.66 25.17 -1.72
CA LYS A 121 -15.44 26.17 -0.97
C LYS A 121 -15.14 26.17 0.54
N ILE A 122 -14.34 25.22 1.02
CA ILE A 122 -14.14 25.03 2.45
C ILE A 122 -13.47 26.24 3.09
N ASP A 123 -13.94 26.61 4.27
CA ASP A 123 -13.30 27.61 5.10
C ASP A 123 -12.13 26.98 5.88
N ILE A 124 -10.91 27.35 5.48
CA ILE A 124 -9.67 26.82 6.05
C ILE A 124 -9.53 27.21 7.54
N ASP A 125 -10.02 28.39 7.92
CA ASP A 125 -9.92 28.88 9.29
C ASP A 125 -10.80 28.06 10.23
N THR A 126 -12.05 27.78 9.83
CA THR A 126 -12.93 26.86 10.56
C THR A 126 -12.31 25.47 10.66
N MET A 127 -11.72 24.94 9.58
CA MET A 127 -11.10 23.62 9.59
C MET A 127 -9.89 23.55 10.55
N THR A 128 -9.07 24.60 10.58
CA THR A 128 -7.91 24.68 11.47
C THR A 128 -8.34 24.73 12.94
N SER A 129 -9.36 25.55 13.24
CA SER A 129 -9.95 25.62 14.58
C SER A 129 -10.50 24.25 15.05
N LEU A 130 -11.16 23.51 14.14
CA LEU A 130 -11.65 22.17 14.44
C LEU A 130 -10.51 21.20 14.73
N ILE A 131 -9.44 21.21 13.93
CA ILE A 131 -8.26 20.36 14.13
C ILE A 131 -7.63 20.64 15.50
N GLU A 132 -7.41 21.90 15.86
CA GLU A 132 -6.83 22.28 17.15
C GLU A 132 -7.70 21.81 18.32
N ARG A 133 -9.02 21.96 18.23
CA ARG A 133 -9.94 21.49 19.28
C ARG A 133 -9.92 19.98 19.41
N MET A 134 -9.87 19.25 18.30
CA MET A 134 -9.79 17.79 18.28
C MET A 134 -8.45 17.28 18.82
N ASP A 135 -7.33 17.95 18.51
CA ASP A 135 -5.99 17.58 19.00
C ASP A 135 -5.86 17.81 20.52
N ASN A 136 -6.53 18.85 21.03
CA ASN A 136 -6.68 19.10 22.47
C ASN A 136 -7.63 18.11 23.19
N GLY A 137 -8.14 17.08 22.49
CA GLY A 137 -8.99 16.04 23.06
C GLY A 137 -10.42 16.48 23.37
N GLN A 138 -10.87 17.62 22.84
CA GLN A 138 -12.23 18.09 23.05
C GLN A 138 -13.22 17.27 22.21
N LEU A 139 -14.41 17.02 22.77
CA LEU A 139 -15.49 16.37 22.02
C LEU A 139 -16.14 17.39 21.08
N VAL A 140 -15.66 17.44 19.84
CA VAL A 140 -16.14 18.40 18.83
C VAL A 140 -17.42 17.88 18.18
N LYS A 141 -18.52 18.59 18.40
CA LYS A 141 -19.77 18.44 17.64
C LYS A 141 -19.93 19.66 16.72
N PRO A 142 -20.26 19.47 15.43
CA PRO A 142 -20.46 20.59 14.52
C PRO A 142 -21.79 21.29 14.83
N GLU A 143 -21.71 22.54 15.25
CA GLU A 143 -22.86 23.40 15.57
C GLU A 143 -23.14 24.36 14.42
N SER A 144 -22.08 25.01 13.90
CA SER A 144 -22.18 26.00 12.83
C SER A 144 -22.37 25.35 11.45
N ALA A 145 -22.88 26.12 10.49
CA ALA A 145 -23.03 25.66 9.11
C ALA A 145 -21.66 25.32 8.49
N SER A 146 -20.64 26.15 8.71
CA SER A 146 -19.27 25.92 8.23
C SER A 146 -18.63 24.68 8.84
N GLU A 147 -18.87 24.43 10.13
CA GLU A 147 -18.39 23.21 10.79
C GLU A 147 -19.08 21.96 10.21
N LYS A 148 -20.39 22.02 9.97
CA LYS A 148 -21.13 20.92 9.33
C LYS A 148 -20.61 20.62 7.92
N GLU A 149 -20.26 21.63 7.14
CA GLU A 149 -19.64 21.45 5.83
C GLU A 149 -18.25 20.79 5.95
N CYS A 150 -17.43 21.18 6.93
CA CYS A 150 -16.13 20.53 7.19
C CYS A 150 -16.31 19.05 7.54
N PHE A 151 -17.26 18.70 8.42
CA PHE A 151 -17.55 17.31 8.76
C PHE A 151 -18.13 16.51 7.59
N ALA A 152 -18.94 17.13 6.73
CA ALA A 152 -19.44 16.49 5.51
C ALA A 152 -18.27 16.15 4.56
N MET A 153 -17.30 17.05 4.42
CA MET A 153 -16.10 16.83 3.62
C MET A 153 -15.20 15.71 4.20
N ILE A 154 -15.03 15.65 5.52
CA ILE A 154 -14.33 14.53 6.17
C ILE A 154 -15.01 13.20 5.86
N ASN A 155 -16.35 13.14 5.90
CA ASN A 155 -17.10 11.94 5.55
C ASN A 155 -16.93 11.55 4.07
N ASP A 156 -16.93 12.53 3.17
CA ASP A 156 -16.67 12.32 1.75
C ASP A 156 -15.26 11.75 1.52
N LEU A 157 -14.25 12.32 2.18
CA LEU A 157 -12.86 11.82 2.16
C LEU A 157 -12.74 10.41 2.75
N ASP A 158 -13.40 10.13 3.88
CA ASP A 158 -13.44 8.80 4.48
C ASP A 158 -14.03 7.76 3.52
N HIS A 159 -15.06 8.16 2.77
CA HIS A 159 -15.67 7.32 1.75
C HIS A 159 -14.73 7.03 0.58
N VAL A 160 -13.85 7.97 0.19
CA VAL A 160 -12.80 7.70 -0.82
C VAL A 160 -11.70 6.81 -0.25
N SER A 161 -11.21 7.16 0.94
CA SER A 161 -10.11 6.51 1.68
C SER A 161 -10.36 5.03 1.94
N LYS A 162 -11.63 4.58 2.05
CA LYS A 162 -11.97 3.16 2.21
C LYS A 162 -11.43 2.25 1.09
N HIS A 163 -11.24 2.78 -0.12
CA HIS A 163 -10.71 2.02 -1.26
C HIS A 163 -9.18 1.91 -1.25
N VAL A 164 -8.51 2.63 -0.35
CA VAL A 164 -7.06 2.52 -0.16
C VAL A 164 -6.79 1.37 0.79
N GLU A 165 -6.12 0.32 0.30
CA GLU A 165 -5.75 -0.84 1.11
C GLU A 165 -4.89 -0.42 2.31
N GLY A 166 -5.31 -0.80 3.53
CA GLY A 166 -4.59 -0.50 4.77
C GLY A 166 -4.84 0.88 5.38
N SER A 167 -5.69 1.72 4.76
CA SER A 167 -6.11 2.99 5.35
C SER A 167 -6.89 2.79 6.66
N ILE A 168 -6.97 3.85 7.47
CA ILE A 168 -7.74 3.84 8.72
C ILE A 168 -9.22 3.55 8.43
N SER A 169 -9.77 4.17 7.39
CA SER A 169 -11.17 4.01 6.96
C SER A 169 -11.44 2.58 6.48
N ASN A 170 -10.52 1.96 5.73
CA ASN A 170 -10.62 0.56 5.32
C ASN A 170 -10.58 -0.39 6.54
N LYS A 171 -9.65 -0.19 7.48
CA LYS A 171 -9.58 -0.96 8.73
C LYS A 171 -10.87 -0.85 9.55
N LYS A 172 -11.45 0.35 9.65
CA LYS A 172 -12.74 0.59 10.31
C LYS A 172 -13.87 -0.19 9.63
N PHE A 173 -13.90 -0.23 8.30
CA PHE A 173 -14.91 -0.96 7.54
C PHE A 173 -14.78 -2.47 7.70
N MET A 174 -13.57 -3.04 7.56
CA MET A 174 -13.30 -4.45 7.80
C MET A 174 -13.73 -4.89 9.20
N ARG A 175 -13.47 -4.05 10.21
CA ARG A 175 -13.95 -4.30 11.58
C ARG A 175 -15.47 -4.39 11.65
N ASN A 176 -16.18 -3.49 10.97
CA ASN A 176 -17.65 -3.51 10.93
C ASN A 176 -18.20 -4.75 10.20
N GLU A 177 -17.54 -5.21 9.13
CA GLU A 177 -17.89 -6.48 8.46
C GLU A 177 -17.67 -7.69 9.36
N ILE A 178 -16.55 -7.72 10.10
CA ILE A 178 -16.31 -8.77 11.10
C ILE A 178 -17.44 -8.79 12.13
N TRP A 179 -17.81 -7.62 12.67
CA TRP A 179 -18.93 -7.50 13.61
C TRP A 179 -20.26 -7.98 13.01
N SER A 180 -20.59 -7.59 11.78
CA SER A 180 -21.85 -8.01 11.14
C SER A 180 -21.90 -9.52 10.94
N VAL A 181 -20.77 -10.13 10.55
CA VAL A 181 -20.64 -11.59 10.40
C VAL A 181 -20.79 -12.31 11.74
N ILE A 182 -20.18 -11.79 12.80
CA ILE A 182 -20.31 -12.35 14.16
C ILE A 182 -21.76 -12.31 14.61
N CYS A 183 -22.43 -11.16 14.47
CA CYS A 183 -23.84 -11.01 14.82
C CYS A 183 -24.73 -11.95 14.00
N ALA A 184 -24.49 -12.07 12.70
CA ALA A 184 -25.28 -12.94 11.82
C ALA A 184 -25.09 -14.43 12.12
N ARG A 185 -23.88 -14.85 12.55
CA ARG A 185 -23.56 -16.26 12.83
C ARG A 185 -23.69 -16.66 14.30
N GLY A 186 -24.01 -15.72 15.19
CA GLY A 186 -24.19 -15.98 16.63
C GLY A 186 -22.91 -16.49 17.31
N ALA A 187 -21.74 -16.20 16.77
CA ALA A 187 -20.48 -16.67 17.33
C ALA A 187 -20.15 -15.88 18.62
N PRO A 188 -19.74 -16.53 19.72
CA PRO A 188 -19.26 -15.82 20.90
C PRO A 188 -17.98 -15.06 20.55
N THR A 189 -17.97 -13.75 20.81
CA THR A 189 -16.81 -12.90 20.57
C THR A 189 -15.92 -12.83 21.80
N TRP A 190 -14.67 -13.26 21.66
CA TRP A 190 -13.61 -12.97 22.62
C TRP A 190 -12.65 -11.95 22.01
N PHE A 191 -12.49 -10.80 22.68
CA PHE A 191 -11.42 -9.86 22.35
C PHE A 191 -10.16 -10.28 23.08
N ILE A 192 -9.21 -10.82 22.33
CA ILE A 192 -7.87 -11.12 22.84
C ILE A 192 -6.91 -10.12 22.20
N THR A 193 -6.49 -9.14 22.99
CA THR A 193 -5.47 -8.17 22.55
C THR A 193 -4.10 -8.78 22.80
N PHE A 194 -3.44 -9.23 21.74
CA PHE A 194 -2.02 -9.51 21.78
C PHE A 194 -1.29 -8.17 21.61
N ALA A 195 -0.59 -7.72 22.64
CA ALA A 195 0.37 -6.62 22.55
C ALA A 195 1.80 -7.21 22.64
N PRO A 196 2.25 -7.95 21.60
CA PRO A 196 3.57 -8.53 21.61
C PRO A 196 4.60 -7.39 21.64
N THR A 197 5.54 -7.44 22.59
CA THR A 197 6.70 -6.54 22.58
C THR A 197 7.50 -6.76 21.30
N ASP A 198 7.65 -5.71 20.49
CA ASP A 198 8.37 -5.71 19.20
C ASP A 198 9.79 -6.30 19.27
N LEU A 199 10.41 -6.21 20.44
CA LEU A 199 11.79 -6.64 20.66
C LEU A 199 11.98 -8.12 20.98
N ARG A 200 10.94 -8.90 21.31
CA ARG A 200 11.11 -10.30 21.81
C ARG A 200 10.04 -11.30 21.39
N HIS A 201 9.02 -10.92 20.62
CA HIS A 201 7.92 -11.83 20.35
C HIS A 201 8.14 -12.65 19.06
N PRO A 202 8.04 -13.99 19.09
CA PRO A 202 8.25 -14.87 17.91
C PRO A 202 7.20 -14.73 16.79
N LEU A 203 6.20 -13.85 16.97
CA LEU A 203 5.20 -13.51 15.95
C LEU A 203 5.53 -12.20 15.22
N CYS A 204 6.44 -11.39 15.76
CA CYS A 204 6.94 -10.20 15.06
C CYS A 204 8.08 -10.66 14.14
N LEU A 205 7.88 -10.47 12.83
CA LEU A 205 8.91 -10.74 11.82
C LEU A 205 10.06 -9.75 12.02
N TYR A 206 11.24 -10.26 12.37
CA TYR A 206 12.50 -9.51 12.39
C TYR A 206 13.10 -9.38 10.98
#